data_AF-X1JNW6-F1
#
_entry.id   AF-X1JNW6-F1
#
_cell.length_a   1.000
_cell.length_b   1.000
_cell.length_c   1.000
_cell.angle_alpha   90.00
_cell.angle_beta   90.00
_cell.angle_gamma   90.00
#
_symmetry.space_group_name_H-M   'P 1'
#
loop_
_entity.id
_entity.type
_entity.pdbx_description
1 polymer ?
#
loop_
_entity_poly.entity_id
_entity_poly.type
_entity_poly.pdbx_seq_one_letter_code
_entity_poly.pdbx_strand_id
1 'polypeptide(L)'
;MLLTSLQLPWYIMLGKLAWLVVVVLVLSSLFYGVVRLRFEAWRLLHNVLALTVIAAGWVHSRTLSPAREHVPVDVVWWVLAGVVVVVYAWHRFIRPLRLRKRACRITEVRRETHNVWTLTFEPPEGMEPSDYLPGQFHFLTLYREGGPVEEHPFTISSSPTRERCLTSSIKASGDFTATIGDTQVGDRAARLGPFGRFSYVLHPNESELVFVAGGIGITPLMSMLRHMRDTQADRNVLLLYGSRTEKDIVFREELE
;
A
#
# COMPACT_ATOMS: atom_id res chain seq x y z
N MET A 1 -43.72 5.94 5.29
CA MET A 1 -44.28 7.21 4.75
C MET A 1 -43.25 8.34 4.66
N LEU A 2 -42.25 8.42 5.56
CA LEU A 2 -41.19 9.43 5.49
C LEU A 2 -40.29 9.33 4.25
N LEU A 3 -39.98 8.14 3.72
CA LEU A 3 -39.06 7.97 2.58
C LEU A 3 -39.63 8.46 1.23
N THR A 4 -40.93 8.33 1.00
CA THR A 4 -41.58 8.59 -0.31
C THR A 4 -42.18 9.99 -0.46
N SER A 5 -42.40 10.73 0.63
CA SER A 5 -42.95 12.10 0.56
C SER A 5 -41.89 13.13 0.12
N LEU A 6 -42.25 13.99 -0.83
CA LEU A 6 -41.44 15.11 -1.31
C LEU A 6 -41.75 16.43 -0.59
N GLN A 7 -42.87 16.50 0.14
CA GLN A 7 -43.26 17.67 0.94
C GLN A 7 -42.87 17.46 2.39
N LEU A 8 -41.57 17.56 2.68
CA LEU A 8 -41.03 17.46 4.04
C LEU A 8 -40.25 18.74 4.37
N PRO A 9 -40.09 19.08 5.65
CA PRO A 9 -39.20 20.15 6.06
C PRO A 9 -37.80 19.97 5.47
N TRP A 10 -37.16 21.08 5.09
CA TRP A 10 -35.90 21.10 4.36
C TRP A 10 -34.80 20.27 5.04
N TYR A 11 -34.78 20.22 6.37
CA TYR A 11 -33.80 19.45 7.15
C TYR A 11 -34.00 17.93 7.04
N ILE A 12 -35.24 17.44 6.87
CA ILE A 12 -35.53 16.02 6.61
C ILE A 12 -35.15 15.68 5.16
N MET A 13 -35.41 16.59 4.22
CA MET A 13 -34.96 16.43 2.82
C MET A 13 -33.44 16.37 2.72
N LEU A 14 -32.72 17.18 3.51
CA LEU A 14 -31.25 17.13 3.59
C LEU A 14 -30.75 15.75 4.06
N GLY A 15 -31.40 15.15 5.05
CA GLY A 15 -31.07 13.80 5.52
C GLY A 15 -31.26 12.73 4.42
N LYS A 16 -32.35 12.82 3.63
CA LYS A 16 -32.55 11.93 2.48
C LYS A 16 -31.49 12.12 1.41
N LEU A 17 -31.13 13.36 1.11
CA LEU A 17 -30.08 13.66 0.15
C LEU A 17 -28.73 13.10 0.62
N ALA A 18 -28.39 13.28 1.90
CA ALA A 18 -27.19 12.70 2.49
C ALA A 18 -27.16 11.17 2.35
N TRP A 19 -28.29 10.51 2.62
CA TRP A 19 -28.41 9.06 2.43
C TRP A 19 -28.23 8.65 0.96
N LEU A 20 -28.80 9.39 0.00
CA LEU A 20 -28.61 9.13 -1.42
C LEU A 20 -27.13 9.29 -1.85
N VAL A 21 -26.46 10.32 -1.32
CA VAL A 21 -25.02 10.52 -1.53
C VAL A 21 -24.20 9.35 -0.96
N VAL A 22 -24.57 8.81 0.21
CA VAL A 22 -23.95 7.58 0.75
C VAL A 22 -24.15 6.39 -0.19
N VAL A 23 -25.34 6.19 -0.73
CA VAL A 23 -25.61 5.11 -1.70
C VAL A 23 -24.73 5.27 -2.94
N VAL A 24 -24.64 6.48 -3.50
CA VAL A 24 -23.77 6.76 -4.65
C VAL A 24 -22.30 6.50 -4.31
N LEU A 25 -21.83 6.94 -3.14
CA LEU A 25 -20.47 6.69 -2.66
C LEU A 25 -20.16 5.19 -2.57
N VAL A 26 -21.04 4.40 -1.96
CA VAL A 26 -20.88 2.95 -1.83
C VAL A 26 -20.90 2.26 -3.19
N LEU A 27 -21.87 2.57 -4.03
CA LEU A 27 -21.97 1.99 -5.38
C LEU A 27 -20.74 2.34 -6.23
N SER A 28 -20.28 3.59 -6.21
CA SER A 28 -19.06 3.99 -6.92
C SER A 28 -17.82 3.23 -6.46
N SER A 29 -17.78 2.81 -5.19
CA SER A 29 -16.65 2.07 -4.61
C SER A 29 -16.71 0.58 -4.98
N LEU A 30 -17.89 -0.03 -4.92
CA LEU A 30 -18.10 -1.43 -5.29
C LEU A 30 -17.91 -1.67 -6.80
N PHE A 31 -18.37 -0.73 -7.62
CA PHE A 31 -18.36 -0.88 -9.07
C PHE A 31 -17.19 -0.16 -9.75
N TYR A 32 -16.23 0.39 -9.01
CA TYR A 32 -15.07 1.10 -9.57
C TYR A 32 -14.36 0.28 -10.67
N GLY A 33 -14.09 -1.00 -10.41
CA GLY A 33 -13.42 -1.89 -11.38
C GLY A 33 -14.24 -2.19 -12.64
N VAL A 34 -15.56 -1.99 -12.60
CA VAL A 34 -16.46 -2.19 -13.74
C VAL A 34 -16.60 -0.92 -14.57
N VAL A 35 -16.64 0.26 -13.91
CA VAL A 35 -16.92 1.55 -14.56
C VAL A 35 -15.70 2.10 -15.32
N ARG A 36 -14.55 1.41 -15.30
CA ARG A 36 -13.30 1.79 -16.02
C ARG A 36 -12.91 3.27 -15.83
N LEU A 37 -13.23 3.84 -14.67
CA LEU A 37 -12.77 5.19 -14.32
C LEU A 37 -11.27 5.15 -14.06
N ARG A 38 -10.55 6.21 -14.42
CA ARG A 38 -9.17 6.41 -13.97
C ARG A 38 -9.18 6.46 -12.43
N PHE A 39 -8.22 5.79 -11.80
CA PHE A 39 -8.10 5.72 -10.34
C PHE A 39 -8.14 7.11 -9.69
N GLU A 40 -7.43 8.07 -10.29
CA GLU A 40 -7.37 9.46 -9.80
C GLU A 40 -8.74 10.14 -9.79
N ALA A 41 -9.53 9.95 -10.85
CA ALA A 41 -10.87 10.52 -10.98
C ALA A 41 -11.85 9.90 -9.99
N TRP A 42 -11.81 8.57 -9.84
CA TRP A 42 -12.59 7.86 -8.84
C TRP A 42 -12.22 8.31 -7.42
N ARG A 43 -10.94 8.43 -7.10
CA ARG A 43 -10.45 8.89 -5.79
C ARG A 43 -10.92 10.31 -5.48
N LEU A 44 -10.90 11.22 -6.46
CA LEU A 44 -11.43 12.56 -6.29
C LEU A 44 -12.94 12.55 -6.01
N LEU A 45 -13.72 11.81 -6.82
CA LEU A 45 -15.16 11.66 -6.63
C LEU A 45 -15.49 11.12 -5.22
N HIS A 46 -14.80 10.04 -4.82
CA HIS A 46 -14.97 9.42 -3.51
C HIS A 46 -14.72 10.43 -2.37
N ASN A 47 -13.63 11.19 -2.45
CA ASN A 47 -13.30 12.19 -1.43
C ASN A 47 -14.35 13.31 -1.34
N VAL A 48 -14.83 13.82 -2.49
CA VAL A 48 -15.85 14.88 -2.52
C VAL A 48 -17.18 14.39 -1.95
N LEU A 49 -17.62 13.20 -2.35
CA LEU A 49 -18.86 12.59 -1.83
C LEU A 49 -18.75 12.33 -0.33
N ALA A 50 -17.62 11.79 0.16
CA ALA A 50 -17.41 11.53 1.59
C ALA A 50 -17.47 12.83 2.43
N LEU A 51 -16.81 13.90 1.99
CA LEU A 51 -16.89 15.20 2.67
C LEU A 51 -18.31 15.78 2.65
N THR A 52 -19.04 15.59 1.55
CA THR A 52 -20.45 16.03 1.42
C THR A 52 -21.35 15.30 2.43
N VAL A 53 -21.17 13.98 2.60
CA VAL A 53 -21.92 13.20 3.60
C VAL A 53 -21.64 13.69 5.02
N ILE A 54 -20.37 13.95 5.37
CA ILE A 54 -20.00 14.45 6.70
C ILE A 54 -20.64 15.82 6.96
N ALA A 55 -20.56 16.73 5.99
CA ALA A 55 -21.15 18.07 6.12
C ALA A 55 -22.68 18.01 6.24
N ALA A 56 -23.35 17.20 5.41
CA ALA A 56 -24.80 17.05 5.45
C ALA A 56 -25.28 16.38 6.74
N GLY A 57 -24.55 15.37 7.24
CA GLY A 57 -24.83 14.71 8.52
C GLY A 57 -24.74 15.67 9.70
N TRP A 58 -23.72 16.54 9.73
CA TRP A 58 -23.54 17.56 10.75
C TRP A 58 -24.68 18.60 10.77
N VAL A 59 -25.10 19.08 9.60
CA VAL A 59 -26.23 20.02 9.50
C VAL A 59 -27.53 19.33 9.93
N HIS A 60 -27.78 18.12 9.43
CA HIS A 60 -28.98 17.35 9.75
C HIS A 60 -29.10 17.07 11.26
N SER A 61 -28.00 16.66 11.92
CA SER A 61 -28.01 16.38 13.36
C SER A 61 -28.29 17.61 14.23
N ARG A 62 -27.81 18.80 13.83
CA ARG A 62 -28.09 20.04 14.57
C ARG A 62 -29.55 20.45 14.51
N THR A 63 -30.19 20.20 13.38
CA THR A 63 -31.58 20.63 13.15
C THR A 63 -32.64 19.72 13.79
N LEU A 64 -32.31 18.47 14.14
CA LEU A 64 -33.25 17.48 14.68
C LEU A 64 -33.21 17.27 16.20
N SER A 65 -32.39 17.99 16.97
CA SER A 65 -32.25 17.80 18.42
C SER A 65 -32.93 18.89 19.26
N PRO A 66 -34.23 18.78 19.62
CA PRO A 66 -34.82 19.58 20.68
C PRO A 66 -34.59 19.06 22.12
N ALA A 67 -34.02 17.85 22.32
CA ALA A 67 -33.91 17.24 23.66
C ALA A 67 -32.44 17.17 24.13
N ARG A 68 -32.05 18.06 25.04
CA ARG A 68 -30.74 18.13 25.71
C ARG A 68 -30.81 17.46 27.07
N GLU A 69 -30.40 16.20 27.20
CA GLU A 69 -30.15 15.60 28.53
C GLU A 69 -28.87 14.76 28.64
N HIS A 70 -28.35 14.15 27.56
CA HIS A 70 -27.07 13.45 27.59
C HIS A 70 -26.18 13.85 26.41
N VAL A 71 -24.85 13.84 26.65
CA VAL A 71 -23.72 14.33 25.83
C VAL A 71 -24.14 15.19 24.64
N PRO A 72 -23.79 16.50 24.60
CA PRO A 72 -24.14 17.33 23.44
C PRO A 72 -23.54 16.69 22.19
N VAL A 73 -24.40 16.09 21.35
CA VAL A 73 -24.04 15.38 20.13
C VAL A 73 -23.17 16.26 19.21
N ASP A 74 -23.33 17.58 19.32
CA ASP A 74 -22.46 18.59 18.74
C ASP A 74 -20.98 18.43 19.10
N VAL A 75 -20.65 18.12 20.37
CA VAL A 75 -19.27 17.87 20.81
C VAL A 75 -18.74 16.61 20.14
N VAL A 76 -19.53 15.54 20.06
CA VAL A 76 -19.14 14.30 19.35
C VAL A 76 -18.80 14.60 17.90
N TRP A 77 -19.64 15.37 17.21
CA TRP A 77 -19.38 15.76 15.82
C TRP A 77 -18.14 16.62 15.64
N TRP A 78 -17.90 17.58 16.54
CA TRP A 78 -16.67 18.39 16.49
C TRP A 78 -15.42 17.57 16.76
N VAL A 79 -15.48 16.60 17.69
CA VAL A 79 -14.37 15.67 17.93
C VAL A 79 -14.11 14.80 16.71
N LEU A 80 -15.16 14.20 16.11
CA LEU A 80 -15.02 13.38 14.91
C LEU A 80 -14.46 14.19 13.72
N ALA A 81 -14.98 15.41 13.50
CA ALA A 81 -14.47 16.30 12.47
C ALA A 81 -12.99 16.66 12.71
N GLY A 82 -12.63 16.97 13.96
CA GLY A 82 -11.24 17.23 14.36
C GLY A 82 -10.32 16.04 14.07
N VAL A 83 -10.73 14.82 14.45
CA VAL A 83 -9.99 13.59 14.14
C VAL A 83 -9.82 13.40 12.64
N VAL A 84 -10.88 13.57 11.83
CA VAL A 84 -10.81 13.46 10.36
C VAL A 84 -9.85 14.48 9.78
N VAL A 85 -9.90 15.74 10.21
CA VAL A 85 -8.99 16.79 9.75
C VAL A 85 -7.54 16.47 10.11
N VAL A 86 -7.27 16.01 11.34
CA VAL A 86 -5.93 15.63 11.79
C VAL A 86 -5.41 14.43 10.99
N VAL A 87 -6.21 13.37 10.83
CA VAL A 87 -5.84 12.18 10.05
C VAL A 87 -5.61 12.56 8.59
N TYR A 88 -6.48 13.37 7.99
CA TYR A 88 -6.32 13.85 6.62
C TYR A 88 -5.04 14.67 6.47
N ALA A 89 -4.80 15.67 7.33
CA ALA A 89 -3.59 16.49 7.29
C ALA A 89 -2.32 15.65 7.48
N TRP A 90 -2.38 14.66 8.37
CA TRP A 90 -1.31 13.70 8.59
C TRP A 90 -0.96 12.92 7.32
N HIS A 91 -1.94 12.27 6.70
CA HIS A 91 -1.72 11.44 5.52
C HIS A 91 -1.44 12.27 4.25
N ARG A 92 -2.00 13.47 4.14
CA ARG A 92 -1.87 14.33 2.96
C ARG A 92 -0.56 15.10 2.91
N PHE A 93 -0.07 15.58 4.07
CA PHE A 93 1.08 16.49 4.13
C PHE A 93 2.21 15.94 4.98
N ILE A 94 1.93 15.58 6.24
CA ILE A 94 2.99 15.27 7.22
C ILE A 94 3.72 13.97 6.83
N ARG A 95 2.98 12.88 6.59
CA ARG A 95 3.54 11.57 6.25
C ARG A 95 4.36 11.61 4.94
N PRO A 96 3.87 12.16 3.82
CA PRO A 96 4.65 12.26 2.58
C PRO A 96 5.93 13.07 2.75
N LEU A 97 5.89 14.19 3.49
CA LEU A 97 7.07 15.01 3.75
C LEU A 97 8.10 14.25 4.60
N ARG A 98 7.66 13.53 5.63
CA ARG A 98 8.55 12.71 6.48
C ARG A 98 9.18 11.56 5.70
N LEU A 99 8.40 10.88 4.85
CA LEU A 99 8.87 9.79 3.99
C LEU A 99 9.87 10.30 2.96
N ARG A 100 9.59 11.42 2.29
CA ARG A 100 10.49 12.01 1.30
C ARG A 100 11.83 12.48 1.90
N LYS A 101 11.83 12.99 3.13
CA LYS A 101 13.06 13.33 3.86
C LYS A 101 13.95 12.12 4.18
N ARG A 102 13.35 10.93 4.27
CA ARG A 102 14.03 9.65 4.54
C ARG A 102 14.14 8.77 3.28
N ALA A 103 13.94 9.34 2.10
CA ALA A 103 13.97 8.57 0.86
C ALA A 103 15.37 8.00 0.61
N CYS A 104 15.41 6.70 0.33
CA CYS A 104 16.59 5.98 -0.10
C CYS A 104 16.97 6.37 -1.53
N ARG A 105 18.25 6.27 -1.87
CA ARG A 105 18.74 6.44 -3.23
C ARG A 105 18.73 5.09 -3.94
N ILE A 106 18.36 5.09 -5.21
CA ILE A 106 18.48 3.91 -6.06
C ILE A 106 19.91 3.84 -6.57
N THR A 107 20.62 2.78 -6.19
CA THR A 107 22.04 2.58 -6.53
C THR A 107 22.24 1.63 -7.70
N GLU A 108 21.28 0.73 -7.92
CA GLU A 108 21.31 -0.25 -9.00
C GLU A 108 19.89 -0.53 -9.49
N VAL A 109 19.77 -0.67 -10.80
CA VAL A 109 18.54 -1.11 -11.49
C VAL A 109 18.92 -2.29 -12.38
N ARG A 110 18.57 -3.49 -11.96
CA ARG A 110 18.90 -4.72 -12.68
C ARG A 110 17.65 -5.29 -13.33
N ARG A 111 17.73 -5.56 -14.63
CA ARG A 111 16.66 -6.27 -15.35
C ARG A 111 16.84 -7.77 -15.14
N GLU A 112 15.87 -8.40 -14.47
CA GLU A 112 15.88 -9.86 -14.21
C GLU A 112 15.33 -10.64 -15.39
N THR A 113 14.24 -10.15 -15.98
CA THR A 113 13.59 -10.77 -17.15
C THR A 113 13.04 -9.69 -18.09
N HIS A 114 12.32 -10.08 -19.14
CA HIS A 114 11.71 -9.13 -20.06
C HIS A 114 10.73 -8.15 -19.38
N ASN A 115 10.12 -8.51 -18.25
CA ASN A 115 9.14 -7.70 -17.52
C ASN A 115 9.35 -7.62 -16.00
N VAL A 116 10.55 -7.95 -15.49
CA VAL A 116 10.89 -7.86 -14.06
C VAL A 116 12.18 -7.07 -13.87
N TRP A 117 12.17 -6.14 -12.92
CA TRP A 117 13.33 -5.32 -12.52
C TRP A 117 13.56 -5.41 -11.02
N THR A 118 14.81 -5.59 -10.62
CA THR A 118 15.30 -5.49 -9.25
C THR A 118 15.86 -4.10 -9.03
N LEU A 119 15.29 -3.38 -8.07
CA LEU A 119 15.79 -2.08 -7.61
C LEU A 119 16.58 -2.29 -6.31
N THR A 120 17.79 -1.73 -6.25
CA THR A 120 18.60 -1.68 -5.03
C THR A 120 18.50 -0.30 -4.40
N PHE A 121 18.17 -0.27 -3.11
CA PHE A 121 17.97 0.93 -2.32
C PHE A 121 19.06 1.06 -1.25
N GLU A 122 19.70 2.22 -1.22
CA GLU A 122 20.63 2.62 -0.16
C GLU A 122 19.99 3.73 0.68
N PRO A 123 19.88 3.56 2.01
CA PRO A 123 19.34 4.59 2.88
C PRO A 123 20.30 5.79 2.96
N PRO A 124 19.79 7.00 3.27
CA PRO A 124 20.62 8.17 3.55
C PRO A 124 21.67 7.89 4.63
N GLU A 125 22.79 8.60 4.58
CA GLU A 125 23.82 8.54 5.63
C GLU A 125 23.25 8.84 7.02
N GLY A 126 23.73 8.11 8.02
CA GLY A 126 23.28 8.22 9.42
C GLY A 126 21.93 7.54 9.70
N MET A 127 21.38 6.78 8.76
CA MET A 127 20.19 5.95 8.98
C MET A 127 20.60 4.50 9.21
N GLU A 128 20.14 3.94 10.32
CA GLU A 128 20.40 2.55 10.67
C GLU A 128 19.85 1.57 9.60
N PRO A 129 20.52 0.41 9.44
CA PRO A 129 19.97 -0.74 8.71
C PRO A 129 18.50 -0.99 9.05
N SER A 130 17.71 -1.36 8.05
CA SER A 130 16.34 -1.79 8.32
C SER A 130 16.39 -3.17 8.97
N ASP A 131 15.89 -3.30 10.20
CA ASP A 131 15.63 -4.59 10.82
C ASP A 131 14.35 -5.19 10.23
N TYR A 132 14.46 -6.33 9.55
CA TYR A 132 13.34 -7.06 8.94
C TYR A 132 13.62 -8.56 8.93
N LEU A 133 12.55 -9.36 8.95
CA LEU A 133 12.62 -10.80 8.75
C LEU A 133 12.57 -11.12 7.25
N PRO A 134 13.31 -12.15 6.80
CA PRO A 134 13.30 -12.51 5.39
C PRO A 134 11.90 -12.97 4.97
N GLY A 135 11.42 -12.50 3.82
CA GLY A 135 10.05 -12.73 3.34
C GLY A 135 9.03 -11.63 3.67
N GLN A 136 9.41 -10.63 4.48
CA GLN A 136 8.60 -9.43 4.71
C GLN A 136 8.54 -8.50 3.49
N PHE A 137 7.59 -7.57 3.51
CA PHE A 137 7.40 -6.56 2.47
C PHE A 137 7.43 -5.14 3.05
N HIS A 138 7.55 -4.16 2.16
CA HIS A 138 7.47 -2.74 2.50
C HIS A 138 6.64 -2.01 1.45
N PHE A 139 6.07 -0.88 1.83
CA PHE A 139 5.46 0.04 0.89
C PHE A 139 6.54 0.94 0.28
N LEU A 140 6.58 0.96 -1.04
CA LEU A 140 7.52 1.75 -1.82
C LEU A 140 6.78 2.92 -2.47
N THR A 141 7.33 4.12 -2.37
CA THR A 141 6.93 5.29 -3.16
C THR A 141 8.12 5.78 -3.96
N LEU A 142 8.04 5.71 -5.29
CA LEU A 142 9.10 6.15 -6.18
C LEU A 142 8.97 7.64 -6.50
N TYR A 143 10.09 8.36 -6.45
CA TYR A 143 10.25 9.75 -6.84
C TYR A 143 11.22 9.84 -8.02
N ARG A 144 10.66 9.79 -9.21
CA ARG A 144 11.36 9.89 -10.51
C ARG A 144 10.69 10.94 -11.38
N GLU A 145 11.43 11.50 -12.32
CA GLU A 145 10.92 12.53 -13.20
C GLU A 145 9.79 11.98 -14.10
N GLY A 146 8.68 12.71 -14.19
CA GLY A 146 7.53 12.33 -15.04
C GLY A 146 6.75 11.07 -14.61
N GLY A 147 7.18 10.36 -13.56
CA GLY A 147 6.55 9.12 -13.11
C GLY A 147 5.42 9.31 -12.10
N PRO A 148 4.51 8.31 -11.97
CA PRO A 148 3.46 8.34 -10.96
C PRO A 148 4.04 8.26 -9.54
N VAL A 149 3.56 9.13 -8.65
CA VAL A 149 3.92 9.13 -7.22
C VAL A 149 2.84 8.39 -6.45
N GLU A 150 2.91 7.06 -6.49
CA GLU A 150 1.99 6.16 -5.82
C GLU A 150 2.74 5.23 -4.85
N GLU A 151 2.03 4.79 -3.82
CA GLU A 151 2.55 3.89 -2.81
C GLU A 151 2.02 2.48 -3.07
N HIS A 152 2.93 1.52 -3.29
CA HIS A 152 2.59 0.13 -3.58
C HIS A 152 3.42 -0.83 -2.72
N PRO A 153 2.84 -1.95 -2.24
CA PRO A 153 3.58 -2.93 -1.46
C PRO A 153 4.46 -3.82 -2.36
N PHE A 154 5.72 -3.99 -1.97
CA PHE A 154 6.65 -4.94 -2.60
C PHE A 154 7.44 -5.71 -1.56
N THR A 155 7.64 -7.00 -1.81
CA THR A 155 8.49 -7.84 -0.97
C THR A 155 9.93 -7.33 -0.97
N ILE A 156 10.57 -7.39 0.19
CA ILE A 156 12.02 -7.20 0.30
C ILE A 156 12.67 -8.49 -0.18
N SER A 157 13.27 -8.47 -1.37
CA SER A 157 13.87 -9.65 -1.99
C SER A 157 15.30 -9.93 -1.50
N SER A 158 15.96 -8.96 -0.88
CA SER A 158 17.30 -9.13 -0.28
C SER A 158 17.26 -9.97 1.00
N SER A 159 18.43 -10.46 1.41
CA SER A 159 18.64 -11.03 2.75
C SER A 159 18.78 -9.91 3.80
N PRO A 160 18.19 -10.06 5.01
CA PRO A 160 18.41 -9.16 6.15
C PRO A 160 19.86 -8.99 6.59
N THR A 161 20.73 -9.95 6.26
CA THR A 161 22.19 -9.86 6.52
C THR A 161 22.87 -8.75 5.70
N ARG A 162 22.21 -8.23 4.66
CA ARG A 162 22.71 -7.09 3.87
C ARG A 162 22.30 -5.79 4.54
N GLU A 163 23.11 -5.36 5.50
CA GLU A 163 22.80 -4.25 6.41
C GLU A 163 22.45 -2.93 5.71
N ARG A 164 23.13 -2.59 4.60
CA ARG A 164 22.99 -1.26 3.99
C ARG A 164 22.16 -1.22 2.70
N CYS A 165 21.99 -2.35 2.03
CA CYS A 165 21.36 -2.38 0.71
C CYS A 165 20.18 -3.34 0.70
N LEU A 166 19.00 -2.80 0.39
CA LEU A 166 17.77 -3.55 0.31
C LEU A 166 17.34 -3.65 -1.14
N THR A 167 16.76 -4.77 -1.53
CA THR A 167 16.26 -4.93 -2.90
C THR A 167 14.79 -5.28 -2.94
N SER A 168 14.10 -4.82 -3.98
CA SER A 168 12.77 -5.31 -4.35
C SER A 168 12.72 -5.60 -5.84
N SER A 169 12.20 -6.78 -6.17
CA SER A 169 12.06 -7.23 -7.55
C SER A 169 10.61 -7.12 -7.98
N ILE A 170 10.35 -6.34 -9.02
CA ILE A 170 9.03 -5.82 -9.37
C ILE A 170 8.69 -6.22 -10.79
N LYS A 171 7.54 -6.87 -10.97
CA LYS A 171 7.00 -7.22 -12.28
C LYS A 171 6.14 -6.08 -12.84
N ALA A 172 6.37 -5.72 -14.10
CA ALA A 172 5.52 -4.80 -14.85
C ALA A 172 4.19 -5.49 -15.21
N SER A 173 3.12 -5.15 -14.50
CA SER A 173 1.79 -5.77 -14.64
C SER A 173 0.59 -4.83 -14.46
N GLY A 174 0.81 -3.57 -14.13
CA GLY A 174 -0.24 -2.55 -14.02
C GLY A 174 0.33 -1.16 -14.27
N ASP A 175 -0.51 -0.12 -14.27
CA ASP A 175 -0.14 1.23 -14.70
C ASP A 175 1.12 1.77 -14.01
N PHE A 176 1.20 1.63 -12.68
CA PHE A 176 2.39 2.00 -11.90
C PHE A 176 3.60 1.12 -12.25
N THR A 177 3.46 -0.21 -12.18
CA THR A 177 4.60 -1.11 -12.36
C THR A 177 5.08 -1.21 -13.80
N ALA A 178 4.25 -0.86 -14.78
CA ALA A 178 4.64 -0.77 -16.19
C ALA A 178 5.75 0.25 -16.42
N THR A 179 5.78 1.32 -15.62
CA THR A 179 6.80 2.36 -15.67
C THR A 179 8.05 2.00 -14.85
N ILE A 180 8.13 0.81 -14.23
CA ILE A 180 9.27 0.45 -13.36
C ILE A 180 10.60 0.40 -14.11
N GLY A 181 10.56 0.01 -15.40
CA GLY A 181 11.74 -0.04 -16.26
C GLY A 181 12.36 1.32 -16.58
N ASP A 182 11.62 2.42 -16.36
CA ASP A 182 12.10 3.78 -16.57
C ASP A 182 12.87 4.34 -15.36
N THR A 183 12.95 3.58 -14.27
CA THR A 183 13.69 3.96 -13.07
C THR A 183 15.19 4.01 -13.36
N GLN A 184 15.86 5.06 -12.90
CA GLN A 184 17.28 5.26 -13.12
C GLN A 184 18.08 5.24 -11.82
N VAL A 185 19.36 4.92 -11.91
CA VAL A 185 20.29 5.10 -10.80
C VAL A 185 20.33 6.58 -10.43
N GLY A 186 20.19 6.87 -9.13
CA GLY A 186 20.09 8.23 -8.60
C GLY A 186 18.68 8.69 -8.28
N ASP A 187 17.65 8.03 -8.82
CA ASP A 187 16.26 8.24 -8.38
C ASP A 187 16.10 7.99 -6.89
N ARG A 188 15.03 8.53 -6.31
CA ARG A 188 14.74 8.40 -4.89
C ARG A 188 13.52 7.54 -4.66
N ALA A 189 13.54 6.78 -3.57
CA ALA A 189 12.42 5.96 -3.16
C ALA A 189 12.19 6.05 -1.66
N ALA A 190 11.00 6.45 -1.23
CA ALA A 190 10.62 6.29 0.17
C ALA A 190 10.16 4.85 0.41
N ARG A 191 10.54 4.31 1.56
CA ARG A 191 10.16 2.99 2.04
C ARG A 191 9.42 3.13 3.36
N LEU A 192 8.32 2.40 3.53
CA LEU A 192 7.62 2.25 4.80
C LEU A 192 7.47 0.77 5.12
N GLY A 193 7.93 0.36 6.29
CA GLY A 193 7.93 -1.02 6.73
C GLY A 193 9.10 -1.30 7.66
N PRO A 194 9.42 -2.59 7.90
CA PRO A 194 8.83 -3.76 7.24
C PRO A 194 7.41 -4.11 7.73
N PHE A 195 6.70 -4.92 6.95
CA PHE A 195 5.38 -5.48 7.25
C PHE A 195 5.31 -6.97 6.87
N GLY A 196 4.31 -7.67 7.42
CA GLY A 196 4.04 -9.08 7.14
C GLY A 196 4.67 -10.03 8.17
N ARG A 197 4.19 -11.27 8.19
CA ARG A 197 4.67 -12.36 9.06
C ARG A 197 5.01 -13.63 8.28
N PHE A 198 5.27 -13.49 6.98
CA PHE A 198 5.64 -14.61 6.13
C PHE A 198 7.16 -14.80 6.18
N SER A 199 7.62 -15.64 7.11
CA SER A 199 9.05 -15.91 7.29
C SER A 199 9.27 -17.24 7.99
N TYR A 200 10.25 -18.02 7.53
CA TYR A 200 10.65 -19.27 8.18
C TYR A 200 11.23 -19.05 9.58
N VAL A 201 11.79 -17.87 9.86
CA VAL A 201 12.39 -17.53 11.16
C VAL A 201 11.35 -17.58 12.29
N LEU A 202 10.07 -17.39 11.97
CA LEU A 202 8.97 -17.51 12.91
C LEU A 202 8.59 -18.97 13.24
N HIS A 203 9.24 -19.94 12.58
CA HIS A 203 9.02 -21.38 12.73
C HIS A 203 10.35 -22.10 13.06
N PRO A 204 11.00 -21.77 14.19
CA PRO A 204 12.36 -22.21 14.49
C PRO A 204 12.51 -23.73 14.66
N ASN A 205 11.42 -24.46 14.89
CA ASN A 205 11.47 -25.91 15.11
C ASN A 205 11.34 -26.73 13.82
N GLU A 206 11.03 -26.10 12.68
CA GLU A 206 10.74 -26.80 11.42
C GLU A 206 11.99 -26.97 10.54
N SER A 207 12.66 -28.13 10.59
CA SER A 207 13.89 -28.37 9.84
C SER A 207 13.67 -28.63 8.35
N GLU A 208 12.49 -29.16 7.98
CA GLU A 208 12.11 -29.50 6.61
C GLU A 208 11.08 -28.51 6.08
N LEU A 209 11.38 -27.83 4.97
CA LEU A 209 10.53 -26.81 4.39
C LEU A 209 10.26 -27.09 2.91
N VAL A 210 8.99 -27.00 2.52
CA VAL A 210 8.59 -27.03 1.11
C VAL A 210 8.10 -25.65 0.69
N PHE A 211 8.83 -25.06 -0.23
CA PHE A 211 8.60 -23.73 -0.78
C PHE A 211 7.91 -23.87 -2.13
N VAL A 212 6.74 -23.26 -2.30
CA VAL A 212 5.97 -23.29 -3.55
C VAL A 212 5.79 -21.88 -4.07
N ALA A 213 6.30 -21.60 -5.27
CA ALA A 213 6.20 -20.29 -5.90
C ALA A 213 5.71 -20.35 -7.34
N GLY A 214 5.05 -19.27 -7.76
CA GLY A 214 4.65 -19.02 -9.15
C GLY A 214 5.07 -17.63 -9.61
N GLY A 215 5.78 -17.54 -10.74
CA GLY A 215 6.21 -16.27 -11.34
C GLY A 215 6.94 -15.34 -10.36
N ILE A 216 6.46 -14.09 -10.22
CA ILE A 216 7.07 -13.09 -9.31
C ILE A 216 6.84 -13.38 -7.82
N GLY A 217 5.91 -14.30 -7.50
CA GLY A 217 5.66 -14.77 -6.13
C GLY A 217 6.84 -15.49 -5.48
N ILE A 218 7.93 -15.73 -6.22
CA ILE A 218 9.20 -16.27 -5.68
C ILE A 218 9.96 -15.27 -4.81
N THR A 219 9.70 -13.96 -4.95
CA THR A 219 10.47 -12.90 -4.27
C THR A 219 10.63 -13.06 -2.74
N PRO A 220 9.60 -13.41 -1.93
CA PRO A 220 9.82 -13.67 -0.51
C PRO A 220 10.63 -14.95 -0.24
N LEU A 221 10.48 -15.96 -1.09
CA LEU A 221 11.23 -17.21 -0.97
C LEU A 221 12.71 -16.98 -1.27
N MET A 222 13.04 -16.14 -2.25
CA MET A 222 14.43 -15.72 -2.48
C MET A 222 15.02 -14.96 -1.30
N SER A 223 14.26 -14.09 -0.64
CA SER A 223 14.73 -13.42 0.59
C SER A 223 15.08 -14.43 1.68
N MET A 224 14.21 -15.44 1.88
CA MET A 224 14.44 -16.53 2.84
C MET A 224 15.62 -17.43 2.44
N LEU A 225 15.72 -17.85 1.20
CA LEU A 225 16.81 -18.69 0.70
C LEU A 225 18.17 -17.98 0.79
N ARG A 226 18.22 -16.69 0.40
CA ARG A 226 19.43 -15.86 0.55
C ARG A 226 19.81 -15.73 2.03
N HIS A 227 18.85 -15.50 2.91
CA HIS A 227 19.11 -15.43 4.35
C HIS A 227 19.61 -16.76 4.91
N MET A 228 18.98 -17.88 4.56
CA MET A 228 19.45 -19.22 4.96
C MET A 228 20.87 -19.51 4.49
N ARG A 229 21.20 -19.15 3.25
CA ARG A 229 22.56 -19.27 2.71
C ARG A 229 23.54 -18.41 3.50
N ASP A 230 23.20 -17.14 3.71
CA ASP A 230 24.08 -16.16 4.35
C ASP A 230 24.32 -16.48 5.84
N THR A 231 23.34 -17.08 6.54
CA THR A 231 23.47 -17.50 7.95
C THR A 231 23.82 -18.97 8.13
N GLN A 232 24.06 -19.71 7.04
CA GLN A 232 24.25 -21.17 7.05
C GLN A 232 23.19 -21.91 7.89
N ALA A 233 21.92 -21.55 7.70
CA ALA A 233 20.83 -22.12 8.47
C ALA A 233 20.71 -23.63 8.21
N ASP A 234 20.65 -24.42 9.29
CA ASP A 234 20.46 -25.87 9.24
C ASP A 234 18.99 -26.21 8.92
N ARG A 235 18.63 -26.11 7.64
CA ARG A 235 17.28 -26.37 7.09
C ARG A 235 17.39 -27.10 5.76
N ASN A 236 16.57 -28.12 5.58
CA ASN A 236 16.37 -28.78 4.29
C ASN A 236 15.20 -28.13 3.58
N VAL A 237 15.43 -27.60 2.38
CA VAL A 237 14.43 -26.84 1.62
C VAL A 237 14.23 -27.43 0.23
N LEU A 238 12.99 -27.80 -0.08
CA LEU A 238 12.56 -28.12 -1.44
C LEU A 238 11.81 -26.94 -2.05
N LEU A 239 12.36 -26.33 -3.10
CA LEU A 239 11.68 -25.28 -3.86
C LEU A 239 10.98 -25.87 -5.11
N LEU A 240 9.66 -25.77 -5.13
CA LEU A 240 8.82 -26.02 -6.30
C LEU A 240 8.48 -24.68 -6.95
N TYR A 241 9.13 -24.37 -8.08
CA TYR A 241 8.95 -23.10 -8.78
C TYR A 241 8.32 -23.27 -10.17
N GLY A 242 7.14 -22.67 -10.38
CA GLY A 242 6.45 -22.63 -11.66
C GLY A 242 6.56 -21.27 -12.36
N SER A 243 6.90 -21.28 -13.65
CA SER A 243 6.87 -20.11 -14.54
C SER A 243 6.20 -20.47 -15.86
N ARG A 244 5.63 -19.48 -16.57
CA ARG A 244 4.86 -19.74 -17.80
C ARG A 244 5.75 -20.22 -18.94
N THR A 245 6.93 -19.61 -19.07
CA THR A 245 7.97 -20.01 -20.01
C THR A 245 9.32 -19.94 -19.33
N GLU A 246 10.32 -20.53 -19.98
CA GLU A 246 11.71 -20.49 -19.55
C GLU A 246 12.24 -19.06 -19.35
N LYS A 247 11.84 -18.14 -20.22
CA LYS A 247 12.23 -16.72 -20.18
C LYS A 247 11.55 -15.92 -19.06
N ASP A 248 10.57 -16.52 -18.38
CA ASP A 248 9.85 -15.93 -17.26
C ASP A 248 10.49 -16.28 -15.90
N ILE A 249 11.48 -17.18 -15.87
CA ILE A 249 12.14 -17.60 -14.62
C ILE A 249 12.97 -16.43 -14.08
N VAL A 250 12.52 -15.88 -12.96
CA VAL A 250 13.22 -14.81 -12.25
C VAL A 250 14.31 -15.44 -11.38
N PHE A 251 15.50 -14.82 -11.33
CA PHE A 251 16.66 -15.30 -10.56
C PHE A 251 17.22 -16.66 -10.96
N ARG A 252 17.02 -17.08 -12.22
CA ARG A 252 17.51 -18.38 -12.71
C ARG A 252 18.97 -18.64 -12.35
N GLU A 253 19.85 -17.71 -12.69
CA GLU A 253 21.30 -17.86 -12.49
C GLU A 253 21.70 -18.00 -11.01
N GLU A 254 20.86 -17.57 -10.07
CA GLU A 254 21.13 -17.75 -8.64
C GLU A 254 20.53 -19.06 -8.09
N LEU A 255 19.55 -19.64 -8.79
CA LEU A 255 18.87 -20.87 -8.40
C LEU A 255 19.52 -22.14 -8.99
N GLU A 256 20.19 -22.01 -10.13
CA GLU A 256 20.96 -23.06 -10.82
C GLU A 256 22.42 -23.09 -10.35
#